data_AF-A0AA90ZPT0-F1
#
_entry.id   AF-A0AA90ZPT0-F1
#
_cell.length_a   1.000
_cell.length_b   1.000
_cell.length_c   1.000
_cell.angle_alpha   90.00
_cell.angle_beta   90.00
_cell.angle_gamma   90.00
#
_symmetry.space_group_name_H-M   'P 1'
#
loop_
_entity.id
_entity.type
_entity.pdbx_description
1 polymer ?
#
loop_
_entity_poly.entity_id
_entity_poly.type
_entity_poly.pdbx_seq_one_letter_code
_entity_poly.pdbx_strand_id
1 'polypeptide(L)'
;MSGGRFDYAQYRIADIYTKIEDYVDGHPLDEEDERCFLEDRWLEEEEDKYVRKHHHTMPNRYGLSKETIKEFKKGIELLKKAQVYAQRIDWLLSGDDGEDNFHLRLKEDLANLKSKKG
;
A
#
# COMPACT_ATOMS: atom_id res chain seq x y z
N MET A 1 3.13 -25.31 10.52
CA MET A 1 2.70 -24.01 10.00
C MET A 1 2.73 -24.12 8.48
N SER A 2 1.58 -24.09 7.81
CA SER A 2 1.50 -24.09 6.34
C SER A 2 2.06 -22.75 5.85
N GLY A 3 3.17 -22.77 5.12
CA GLY A 3 3.90 -21.58 4.67
C GLY A 3 3.23 -20.81 3.53
N GLY A 4 1.89 -20.89 3.42
CA GLY A 4 1.16 -20.52 2.21
C GLY A 4 1.56 -21.39 1.01
N ARG A 5 0.71 -21.43 -0.01
CA ARG A 5 0.99 -22.06 -1.30
C ARG A 5 1.92 -21.20 -2.17
N PHE A 6 1.91 -19.88 -1.95
CA PHE A 6 2.63 -18.86 -2.72
C PHE A 6 3.74 -18.17 -1.91
N ASP A 7 4.25 -18.80 -0.86
CA ASP A 7 5.35 -18.26 -0.04
C ASP A 7 5.10 -16.84 0.47
N TYR A 8 3.84 -16.55 0.81
CA TYR A 8 3.38 -15.23 1.25
C TYR A 8 3.65 -14.09 0.24
N ALA A 9 3.77 -14.38 -1.05
CA ALA A 9 4.06 -13.39 -2.10
C ALA A 9 3.01 -12.25 -2.19
N GLN A 10 1.80 -12.45 -1.66
CA GLN A 10 0.78 -11.41 -1.55
C GLN A 10 1.25 -10.19 -0.74
N TYR A 11 2.14 -10.33 0.24
CA TYR A 11 2.69 -9.17 0.96
C TYR A 11 3.58 -8.31 0.06
N ARG A 12 4.22 -8.89 -0.96
CA ARG A 12 4.95 -8.10 -1.95
C ARG A 12 4.03 -7.21 -2.77
N ILE A 13 2.81 -7.67 -3.07
CA ILE A 13 1.78 -6.84 -3.71
C ILE A 13 1.41 -5.68 -2.77
N ALA A 14 1.31 -5.96 -1.47
CA ALA A 14 1.05 -4.94 -0.46
C ALA A 14 2.14 -3.88 -0.38
N ASP A 15 3.40 -4.31 -0.28
CA ASP A 15 4.55 -3.41 -0.27
C ASP A 15 4.57 -2.51 -1.51
N ILE A 16 4.22 -3.06 -2.68
CA ILE A 16 4.17 -2.29 -3.93
C ILE A 16 3.10 -1.21 -3.83
N TYR A 17 1.84 -1.55 -3.50
CA TYR A 17 0.79 -0.52 -3.47
C TYR A 17 1.02 0.50 -2.36
N THR A 18 1.58 0.11 -1.21
CA THR A 18 1.88 1.03 -0.10
C THR A 18 2.97 2.03 -0.50
N LYS A 19 4.01 1.60 -1.22
CA LYS A 19 5.02 2.53 -1.76
C LYS A 19 4.45 3.49 -2.79
N ILE A 20 3.49 3.05 -3.59
CA ILE A 20 2.80 3.93 -4.55
C ILE A 20 1.90 4.92 -3.79
N GLU A 21 1.18 4.48 -2.75
CA GLU A 21 0.38 5.35 -1.89
C GLU A 21 1.23 6.43 -1.21
N ASP A 22 2.34 6.03 -0.60
CA ASP A 22 3.30 6.96 -0.01
C ASP A 22 3.83 7.97 -1.06
N TYR A 23 4.20 7.50 -2.25
CA TYR A 23 4.60 8.43 -3.31
C TYR A 23 3.49 9.42 -3.68
N VAL A 24 2.23 8.97 -3.72
CA VAL A 24 1.09 9.74 -4.21
C VAL A 24 0.56 10.73 -3.17
N ASP A 25 0.38 10.26 -1.95
CA ASP A 25 -0.29 10.99 -0.88
C ASP A 25 0.69 11.40 0.24
N GLY A 26 1.89 10.81 0.30
CA GLY A 26 2.84 10.90 1.41
C GLY A 26 2.37 10.14 2.65
N HIS A 27 3.13 10.26 3.74
CA HIS A 27 2.71 9.83 5.07
C HIS A 27 3.17 10.82 6.15
N PRO A 28 2.44 10.91 7.27
CA PRO A 28 2.88 11.68 8.42
C PRO A 28 4.13 11.05 9.03
N LEU A 29 5.04 11.89 9.49
CA LEU A 29 6.25 11.49 10.21
C LEU A 29 6.05 11.80 11.69
N ASP A 30 6.41 10.86 12.56
CA ASP A 30 6.56 11.17 13.97
C ASP A 30 7.89 11.90 14.24
N GLU A 31 8.14 12.31 15.49
CA GLU A 31 9.36 13.05 15.82
C GLU A 31 10.65 12.27 15.53
N GLU A 32 10.63 10.94 15.61
CA GLU A 32 11.80 10.11 15.33
C GLU A 32 12.01 9.94 13.84
N ASP A 33 10.95 9.63 13.11
CA ASP A 33 10.98 9.49 11.66
C ASP A 33 11.34 10.81 10.98
N GLU A 34 10.83 11.94 11.46
CA GLU A 34 11.20 13.26 10.95
C GLU A 34 12.68 13.55 11.15
N ARG A 35 13.23 13.27 12.35
CA ARG A 35 14.68 13.43 12.59
C ARG A 35 15.49 12.57 11.63
N CYS A 36 15.15 11.29 11.51
CA CYS A 36 15.81 10.37 10.58
C CYS A 36 15.76 10.87 9.13
N PHE A 37 14.59 11.40 8.72
CA PHE A 37 14.40 11.93 7.36
C PHE A 37 15.26 13.17 7.11
N LEU A 38 15.28 14.11 8.07
CA LEU A 38 16.05 15.36 7.97
C LEU A 38 17.56 15.17 8.14
N GLU A 39 18.01 14.03 8.67
CA GLU A 39 19.42 13.64 8.75
C GLU A 39 19.96 13.04 7.44
N ASP A 40 19.10 12.75 6.44
CA ASP A 40 19.54 12.21 5.16
C ASP A 40 20.37 13.25 4.39
N ARG A 41 21.65 12.90 4.14
CA ARG A 41 22.60 13.76 3.42
C ARG A 41 22.26 13.95 1.95
N TRP A 42 21.31 13.18 1.42
CA TRP A 42 20.84 13.27 0.04
C TRP A 42 19.48 13.98 -0.08
N LEU A 43 18.96 14.54 1.02
CA LEU A 43 17.69 15.24 1.02
C LEU A 43 17.78 16.57 0.26
N GLU A 44 16.87 16.79 -0.69
CA GLU A 44 16.80 18.05 -1.43
C GLU A 44 16.26 19.18 -0.53
N GLU A 45 16.73 20.42 -0.73
CA GLU A 45 16.33 21.56 0.12
C GLU A 45 14.82 21.79 0.17
N GLU A 46 14.11 21.53 -0.93
CA GLU A 46 12.66 21.69 -0.99
C GLU A 46 11.93 20.60 -0.21
N GLU A 47 12.47 19.39 -0.15
CA GLU A 47 11.92 18.30 0.66
C GLU A 47 12.15 18.56 2.16
N ASP A 48 13.33 19.05 2.56
CA ASP A 48 13.62 19.48 3.95
C ASP A 48 12.62 20.55 4.42
N LYS A 49 12.46 21.62 3.63
CA LYS A 49 11.51 22.70 3.94
C LYS A 49 10.08 22.20 4.05
N TYR A 50 9.68 21.28 3.18
CA TYR A 50 8.35 20.69 3.21
C TYR A 50 8.14 19.88 4.49
N VAL A 51 9.05 18.96 4.80
CA VAL A 51 8.94 18.07 5.96
C VAL A 51 8.92 18.86 7.27
N ARG A 52 9.84 19.82 7.46
CA ARG A 52 9.85 20.65 8.69
C ARG A 52 8.57 21.45 8.90
N LYS A 53 7.90 21.80 7.81
CA LYS A 53 6.67 22.60 7.85
C LYS A 53 5.42 21.74 8.07
N HIS A 54 5.42 20.54 7.49
CA HIS A 54 4.23 19.70 7.39
C HIS A 54 4.27 18.46 8.29
N HIS A 55 5.44 18.10 8.83
CA HIS A 55 5.68 16.84 9.56
C HIS A 55 5.18 15.62 8.77
N HIS A 56 5.44 15.65 7.46
CA HIS A 56 4.85 14.74 6.49
C HIS A 56 5.75 14.64 5.25
N THR A 57 5.90 13.46 4.67
CA THR A 57 6.70 13.29 3.44
C THR A 57 6.05 14.03 2.26
N MET A 58 6.88 14.53 1.35
CA MET A 58 6.41 15.31 0.21
C MET A 58 5.67 14.40 -0.81
N PRO A 59 4.37 14.63 -1.06
CA PRO A 59 3.64 13.87 -2.06
C PRO A 59 4.06 14.29 -3.48
N ASN A 60 4.04 13.34 -4.41
CA ASN A 60 4.32 13.55 -5.83
C ASN A 60 5.63 14.32 -6.07
N ARG A 61 6.72 13.88 -5.44
CA ARG A 61 8.02 14.57 -5.47
C ARG A 61 8.57 14.86 -6.88
N TYR A 62 8.20 14.06 -7.88
CA TYR A 62 8.61 14.30 -9.28
C TYR A 62 7.69 15.24 -10.07
N GLY A 63 6.66 15.81 -9.44
CA GLY A 63 5.75 16.75 -10.09
C GLY A 63 4.96 16.11 -11.24
N LEU A 64 4.60 14.84 -11.14
CA LEU A 64 3.83 14.14 -12.18
C LEU A 64 2.46 14.78 -12.38
N SER A 65 1.92 14.62 -13.60
CA SER A 65 0.62 15.17 -13.96
C SER A 65 -0.51 14.61 -13.08
N LYS A 66 -1.57 15.40 -12.90
CA LYS A 66 -2.78 14.95 -12.20
C LYS A 66 -3.40 13.70 -12.85
N GLU A 67 -3.29 13.58 -14.17
CA GLU A 67 -3.77 12.42 -14.92
C GLU A 67 -2.96 11.16 -14.55
N THR A 68 -1.63 11.28 -14.51
CA THR A 68 -0.73 10.20 -14.08
C THR A 68 -1.03 9.75 -12.65
N ILE A 69 -1.19 10.69 -11.72
CA ILE A 69 -1.53 10.38 -10.32
C ILE A 69 -2.89 9.70 -10.22
N LYS A 70 -3.86 10.10 -11.04
CA LYS A 70 -5.17 9.43 -11.09
C LYS A 70 -5.06 7.98 -11.56
N GLU A 71 -4.22 7.70 -12.55
CA GLU A 71 -3.95 6.32 -12.97
C GLU A 71 -3.22 5.52 -11.89
N PHE A 72 -2.30 6.11 -11.13
CA PHE A 72 -1.66 5.44 -10.00
C PHE A 72 -2.68 5.04 -8.93
N LYS A 73 -3.62 5.94 -8.58
CA LYS A 73 -4.71 5.62 -7.64
C LYS A 73 -5.58 4.46 -8.12
N LYS A 74 -5.87 4.38 -9.43
CA LYS A 74 -6.54 3.21 -10.02
C LYS A 74 -5.69 1.93 -9.92
N GLY A 75 -4.39 2.05 -10.19
CA GLY A 75 -3.43 0.95 -10.04
C GLY A 75 -3.40 0.40 -8.62
N ILE A 76 -3.35 1.27 -7.60
CA ILE A 76 -3.45 0.90 -6.19
C ILE A 76 -4.73 0.10 -5.91
N GLU A 77 -5.89 0.54 -6.41
CA GLU A 77 -7.14 -0.21 -6.22
C GLU A 77 -7.11 -1.61 -6.84
N LEU A 78 -6.46 -1.78 -7.99
CA LEU A 78 -6.30 -3.07 -8.65
C LEU A 78 -5.33 -3.97 -7.86
N LEU A 79 -4.22 -3.42 -7.37
CA LEU A 79 -3.24 -4.15 -6.57
C LEU A 79 -3.83 -4.62 -5.24
N LYS A 80 -4.62 -3.77 -4.55
CA LYS A 80 -5.33 -4.17 -3.32
C LYS A 80 -6.28 -5.34 -3.57
N LYS A 81 -7.03 -5.32 -4.68
CA LYS A 81 -7.87 -6.46 -5.07
C LYS A 81 -7.01 -7.69 -5.36
N ALA A 82 -5.93 -7.54 -6.12
CA ALA A 82 -5.02 -8.63 -6.46
C ALA A 82 -4.43 -9.30 -5.20
N GLN A 83 -4.03 -8.51 -4.20
CA GLN A 83 -3.55 -9.02 -2.91
C GLN A 83 -4.62 -9.87 -2.20
N VAL A 84 -5.87 -9.40 -2.13
CA VAL A 84 -6.97 -10.16 -1.52
C VAL A 84 -7.21 -11.48 -2.26
N TYR A 85 -7.29 -11.44 -3.58
CA TYR A 85 -7.46 -12.65 -4.38
C TYR A 85 -6.30 -13.63 -4.17
N ALA A 86 -5.05 -13.15 -4.21
CA ALA A 86 -3.87 -13.97 -3.97
C ALA A 86 -3.92 -14.64 -2.59
N GLN A 87 -4.23 -13.87 -1.54
CA GLN A 87 -4.35 -14.38 -0.16
C GLN A 87 -5.43 -15.45 -0.01
N ARG A 88 -6.61 -15.25 -0.61
CA ARG A 88 -7.73 -16.18 -0.48
C ARG A 88 -7.51 -17.48 -1.25
N ILE A 89 -6.94 -17.39 -2.45
CA ILE A 89 -6.55 -18.56 -3.24
C ILE A 89 -5.42 -19.32 -2.53
N ASP A 90 -4.46 -18.61 -1.94
CA ASP A 90 -3.35 -19.19 -1.18
C ASP A 90 -3.84 -20.08 -0.02
N TRP A 91 -4.79 -19.57 0.78
CA TRP A 91 -5.39 -20.32 1.89
C TRP A 91 -6.21 -21.52 1.42
N LEU A 92 -7.00 -21.36 0.36
CA LEU A 92 -7.78 -22.47 -0.22
C LEU A 92 -6.85 -23.60 -0.70
N LEU A 93 -5.78 -23.27 -1.43
CA LEU A 93 -4.85 -24.27 -1.97
C LEU A 93 -3.90 -24.87 -0.91
N SER A 94 -3.75 -24.21 0.23
CA SER A 94 -2.98 -24.71 1.39
C SER A 94 -3.79 -25.66 2.27
N GLY A 95 -5.10 -25.77 2.04
CA GLY A 95 -6.02 -26.55 2.88
C GLY A 95 -6.42 -25.85 4.19
N ASP A 96 -6.08 -24.56 4.33
CA ASP A 96 -6.45 -23.74 5.48
C ASP A 96 -7.87 -23.14 5.35
N ASP A 97 -8.46 -23.25 4.15
CA ASP A 97 -9.82 -22.83 3.86
C ASP A 97 -10.60 -23.87 3.04
N GLY A 98 -11.93 -23.80 3.08
CA GLY A 98 -12.83 -24.60 2.25
C GLY A 98 -13.48 -23.76 1.16
N GLU A 99 -14.01 -24.37 0.10
CA GLU A 99 -14.61 -23.65 -1.05
C GLU A 99 -15.76 -22.70 -0.64
N ASP A 100 -16.63 -23.14 0.27
CA ASP A 100 -17.75 -22.32 0.78
C ASP A 100 -17.23 -21.06 1.50
N ASN A 101 -16.24 -21.24 2.38
CA ASN A 101 -15.62 -20.16 3.14
C ASN A 101 -14.80 -19.23 2.24
N PHE A 102 -14.14 -19.77 1.20
CA PHE A 102 -13.41 -18.97 0.22
C PHE A 102 -14.34 -17.92 -0.41
N HIS A 103 -15.51 -18.33 -0.91
CA HIS A 103 -16.45 -17.41 -1.54
C HIS A 103 -17.03 -16.39 -0.56
N LEU A 104 -17.39 -16.82 0.65
CA LEU A 104 -17.91 -15.92 1.69
C LEU A 104 -16.88 -14.84 2.04
N ARG A 105 -15.67 -15.25 2.42
CA ARG A 105 -14.64 -14.33 2.91
C ARG A 105 -14.04 -13.46 1.81
N LEU A 106 -13.93 -13.98 0.58
CA LEU A 106 -13.54 -13.17 -0.57
C LEU A 106 -14.52 -12.01 -0.79
N LYS A 107 -15.83 -12.28 -0.70
CA LYS A 107 -16.85 -11.24 -0.85
C LYS A 107 -16.75 -10.20 0.27
N GLU A 108 -16.54 -10.63 1.51
CA GLU A 108 -16.38 -9.75 2.67
C GLU A 108 -15.14 -8.85 2.53
N ASP A 109 -13.99 -9.42 2.19
CA ASP A 109 -12.75 -8.64 2.01
C ASP A 109 -12.85 -7.62 0.89
N LEU A 110 -13.43 -8.02 -0.26
CA LEU A 110 -13.65 -7.10 -1.37
C LEU A 110 -14.66 -5.99 -1.01
N ALA A 111 -15.62 -6.26 -0.12
CA ALA A 111 -16.52 -5.24 0.40
C ALA A 111 -15.79 -4.29 1.38
N ASN A 112 -14.89 -4.82 2.22
CA ASN A 112 -14.06 -4.03 3.13
C ASN A 112 -13.11 -3.08 2.39
N LEU A 113 -12.63 -3.46 1.20
CA LEU A 113 -11.87 -2.54 0.34
C LEU A 113 -12.72 -1.37 -0.19
N LYS A 114 -14.03 -1.56 -0.36
CA LYS A 114 -14.95 -0.50 -0.81
C LYS A 114 -15.38 0.42 0.33
N SER A 115 -15.52 -0.09 1.56
CA SER A 115 -15.96 0.71 2.71
C SER A 115 -14.88 1.66 3.22
N LYS A 116 -13.59 1.33 3.06
CA LYS A 116 -12.46 2.23 3.36
C LYS A 116 -12.31 3.41 2.37
N LYS A 117 -13.27 3.64 1.47
CA LYS A 117 -13.32 4.80 0.56
C LYS A 117 -13.97 6.06 1.17
N GLY A 118 -14.18 6.09 2.50
CA GLY A 118 -14.85 7.18 3.21
C GLY A 118 -13.89 8.08 3.97
#